data_AF-A0A834BD82-F1
#
_entry.id   AF-A0A834BD82-F1
#
_cell.length_a   1.000
_cell.length_b   1.000
_cell.length_c   1.000
_cell.angle_alpha   90.00
_cell.angle_beta   90.00
_cell.angle_gamma   90.00
#
_symmetry.space_group_name_H-M   'P 1'
#
loop_
_entity.id
_entity.type
_entity.pdbx_description
1 polymer ?
#
loop_
_entity_poly.entity_id
_entity_poly.type
_entity_poly.pdbx_seq_one_letter_code
_entity_poly.pdbx_strand_id
1 'polypeptide(L)'
;MCPQEIPLDQVDIDKENEMLITVAHFHKKVFGTFGIPFLLRIHQGEHFREVMKRIQSLLDIQEKEFEKFKFAIVMMGRHQYINEDEYEVDLKDFEPQPGNMSHPRPWLGLDHFNKAPKRSHYTYLEKAIKIHN
;
A
#
# COMPACT_ATOMS: atom_id res chain seq x y z
N MET A 1 16.04 6.96 -14.80
CA MET A 1 14.71 6.86 -15.41
C MET A 1 14.42 5.37 -15.52
N CYS A 2 13.59 4.81 -14.64
CA CYS A 2 13.25 3.39 -14.69
C CYS A 2 11.99 3.26 -15.55
N PRO A 3 12.06 2.75 -16.78
CA PRO A 3 10.86 2.44 -17.54
C PRO A 3 10.24 1.19 -16.90
N GLN A 4 9.12 1.35 -16.20
CA GLN A 4 8.22 0.23 -15.96
C GLN A 4 7.41 0.05 -17.24
N GLU A 5 7.51 -1.13 -17.87
CA GLU A 5 6.59 -1.53 -18.94
C GLU A 5 5.17 -1.46 -18.37
N ILE A 6 4.31 -0.69 -19.04
CA ILE A 6 2.90 -0.55 -18.67
C ILE A 6 2.25 -1.92 -18.90
N PRO A 7 1.75 -2.61 -17.85
CA PRO A 7 1.05 -3.87 -18.00
C PRO A 7 -0.16 -3.72 -18.94
N LEU A 8 -0.42 -4.70 -19.81
CA LEU A 8 -1.47 -4.64 -20.84
C LEU A 8 -2.89 -4.46 -20.26
N ASP A 9 -3.09 -4.79 -18.99
CA ASP A 9 -4.29 -4.54 -18.17
C ASP A 9 -4.52 -3.06 -17.83
N GLN A 10 -3.61 -2.15 -18.21
CA GLN A 10 -3.76 -0.70 -18.06
C GLN A 10 -4.14 0.02 -19.36
N VAL A 11 -4.33 -0.70 -20.47
CA VAL A 11 -4.50 -0.10 -21.81
C VAL A 11 -5.96 0.32 -22.08
N ASP A 12 -6.94 -0.41 -21.54
CA ASP A 12 -8.38 -0.10 -21.65
C ASP A 12 -9.06 -0.23 -20.28
N ILE A 13 -8.76 0.70 -19.38
CA ILE A 13 -9.48 0.84 -18.11
C ILE A 13 -10.77 1.61 -18.39
N ASP A 14 -11.91 1.05 -17.98
CA ASP A 14 -13.16 1.79 -17.97
C ASP A 14 -13.04 2.95 -16.97
N LYS A 15 -12.77 4.16 -17.48
CA LYS A 15 -12.52 5.33 -16.64
C LYS A 15 -13.73 5.74 -15.80
N GLU A 16 -14.92 5.21 -16.09
CA GLU A 16 -16.14 5.50 -15.33
C GLU A 16 -16.31 4.55 -14.14
N ASN A 17 -15.90 3.28 -14.27
CA ASN A 17 -16.14 2.24 -13.27
C ASN A 17 -14.88 1.59 -12.70
N GLU A 18 -13.70 1.94 -13.22
CA GLU A 18 -12.42 1.36 -12.82
C GLU A 18 -11.37 2.43 -12.52
N MET A 19 -10.51 2.14 -11.54
CA MET A 19 -9.41 3.03 -11.16
C MET A 19 -8.15 2.24 -10.80
N LEU A 20 -6.99 2.78 -11.15
CA LEU A 20 -5.71 2.33 -10.60
C LEU A 20 -5.37 3.14 -9.36
N ILE A 21 -5.19 2.44 -8.25
CA ILE A 21 -4.78 3.03 -6.98
C ILE A 21 -3.38 2.55 -6.60
N THR A 22 -2.65 3.38 -5.87
CA THR A 22 -1.38 2.98 -5.26
C THR A 22 -1.64 2.20 -4.00
N VAL A 23 -0.87 1.11 -3.82
CA VAL A 23 -0.89 0.27 -2.63
C VAL A 23 0.50 0.26 -2.01
N ALA A 24 0.60 0.43 -0.70
CA ALA A 24 1.88 0.38 0.00
C ALA A 24 1.75 -0.27 1.39
N HIS A 25 2.84 -0.88 1.84
CA HIS A 25 2.90 -1.54 3.15
C HIS A 25 3.36 -0.56 4.21
N PHE A 26 2.75 -0.60 5.40
CA PHE A 26 3.20 0.15 6.56
C PHE A 26 3.03 -0.68 7.84
N HIS A 27 3.62 -0.22 8.95
CA HIS A 27 3.42 -0.87 10.25
C HIS A 27 3.15 0.17 11.34
N LYS A 28 1.94 0.17 11.91
CA LYS A 28 1.44 1.08 12.96
C LYS A 28 1.39 2.57 12.60
N LYS A 29 2.41 3.09 11.91
CA LYS A 29 2.53 4.49 11.49
C LYS A 29 2.58 4.53 9.98
N VAL A 30 1.72 5.35 9.39
CA VAL A 30 1.61 5.57 7.95
C VAL A 30 2.94 6.00 7.32
N PHE A 31 3.75 6.77 8.03
CA PHE A 31 5.07 7.20 7.56
C PHE A 31 6.15 6.10 7.64
N GLY A 32 5.86 4.98 8.31
CA GLY A 32 6.73 3.81 8.42
C GLY A 32 6.49 2.82 7.29
N THR A 33 6.47 3.29 6.04
CA THR A 33 6.26 2.44 4.88
C THR A 33 7.47 1.53 4.62
N PHE A 34 7.22 0.32 4.12
CA PHE A 34 8.28 -0.62 3.72
C PHE A 34 7.83 -1.47 2.52
N GLY A 35 8.68 -2.39 2.08
CA GLY A 35 8.36 -3.29 0.97
C GLY A 35 8.35 -2.56 -0.38
N ILE A 36 7.64 -3.14 -1.35
CA ILE A 36 7.56 -2.64 -2.71
C ILE A 36 6.12 -2.17 -2.94
N PRO A 37 5.88 -0.86 -3.18
CA PRO A 37 4.55 -0.38 -3.54
C PRO A 37 4.19 -0.87 -4.95
N PHE A 38 2.90 -1.10 -5.19
CA PHE A 38 2.38 -1.55 -6.48
C PHE A 38 1.07 -0.82 -6.82
N LEU A 39 0.66 -0.91 -8.09
CA LEU A 39 -0.63 -0.41 -8.53
C LEU A 39 -1.65 -1.55 -8.49
N LEU A 40 -2.87 -1.25 -8.02
CA LEU A 40 -3.97 -2.18 -7.98
C LEU A 40 -5.16 -1.58 -8.71
N ARG A 41 -5.78 -2.37 -9.58
CA ARG A 41 -7.02 -2.01 -10.25
C ARG A 41 -8.20 -2.29 -9.33
N ILE A 42 -9.08 -1.33 -9.13
CA ILE A 42 -10.30 -1.47 -8.32
C ILE A 42 -11.52 -1.09 -9.18
N HIS A 43 -12.67 -1.70 -8.88
CA HIS A 43 -13.93 -1.42 -9.58
C HIS A 43 -14.95 -0.77 -8.64
N GLN A 44 -15.78 0.13 -9.16
CA GLN A 44 -16.87 0.75 -8.40
C GLN A 44 -17.88 -0.33 -7.95
N GLY A 45 -18.24 -0.31 -6.67
CA GLY A 45 -19.19 -1.25 -6.06
C GLY A 45 -18.63 -2.67 -5.86
N GLU A 46 -17.32 -2.88 -6.05
CA GLU A 46 -16.70 -4.18 -5.81
C GLU A 46 -16.61 -4.48 -4.31
N HIS A 47 -16.98 -5.69 -3.89
CA HIS A 47 -16.75 -6.13 -2.51
C HIS A 47 -15.26 -6.21 -2.21
N PHE A 48 -14.86 -5.66 -1.06
CA PHE A 48 -13.45 -5.62 -0.67
C PHE A 48 -12.79 -7.01 -0.58
N ARG A 49 -13.56 -8.06 -0.29
CA ARG A 49 -13.07 -9.44 -0.30
C ARG A 49 -12.46 -9.87 -1.64
N GLU A 50 -12.98 -9.38 -2.77
CA GLU A 50 -12.41 -9.69 -4.09
C GLU A 50 -11.12 -8.90 -4.35
N VAL A 51 -11.04 -7.66 -3.86
CA VAL A 51 -9.81 -6.86 -3.83
C VAL A 51 -8.73 -7.57 -3.01
N MET A 52 -9.09 -8.08 -1.82
CA MET A 52 -8.20 -8.81 -0.93
C MET A 52 -7.62 -10.06 -1.59
N LYS A 53 -8.43 -10.88 -2.27
CA LYS A 53 -7.95 -12.06 -3.01
C LYS A 53 -6.93 -11.69 -4.09
N ARG A 54 -7.17 -10.59 -4.82
CA ARG A 54 -6.21 -10.09 -5.83
C ARG A 54 -4.90 -9.65 -5.19
N ILE A 55 -4.95 -8.92 -4.07
CA ILE A 55 -3.75 -8.54 -3.33
C ILE A 55 -3.00 -9.79 -2.82
N GLN A 56 -3.71 -10.76 -2.26
CA GLN A 56 -3.12 -12.00 -1.74
C GLN A 56 -2.39 -12.78 -2.84
N SER A 57 -3.04 -12.95 -4.01
CA SER A 57 -2.44 -13.62 -5.16
C SER A 57 -1.25 -12.85 -5.73
N LEU A 58 -1.28 -11.51 -5.69
CA LEU A 58 -0.19 -10.67 -6.18
C LEU A 58 1.04 -10.74 -5.26
N LEU A 59 0.82 -10.82 -3.95
CA LEU A 59 1.90 -10.87 -2.95
C LEU A 59 2.45 -12.29 -2.72
N ASP A 60 1.74 -13.33 -3.19
CA ASP A 60 2.07 -14.74 -2.97
C ASP A 60 2.27 -15.08 -1.47
N ILE A 61 1.33 -14.62 -0.64
CA ILE A 61 1.36 -14.79 0.82
C ILE A 61 0.35 -15.87 1.24
N GLN A 62 0.76 -16.72 2.19
CA GLN A 62 -0.13 -17.72 2.79
C GLN A 62 -1.31 -17.08 3.50
N GLU A 63 -2.49 -17.70 3.38
CA GLU A 63 -3.75 -17.22 3.98
C GLU A 63 -3.63 -16.86 5.46
N LYS A 64 -3.04 -17.75 6.28
CA LYS A 64 -2.82 -17.53 7.72
C LYS A 64 -1.98 -16.29 8.05
N GLU A 65 -1.12 -15.87 7.12
CA GLU A 65 -0.34 -14.66 7.29
C GLU A 65 -1.10 -13.44 6.80
N PHE A 66 -1.84 -13.58 5.72
CA PHE A 66 -2.67 -12.55 5.14
C PHE A 66 -3.84 -12.13 6.05
N GLU A 67 -4.41 -13.06 6.82
CA GLU A 67 -5.43 -12.78 7.86
C GLU A 67 -4.97 -11.78 8.94
N LYS A 68 -3.65 -11.56 9.08
CA LYS A 68 -3.09 -10.60 10.04
C LYS A 68 -2.98 -9.19 9.49
N PHE A 69 -3.23 -9.01 8.20
CA PHE A 69 -3.18 -7.72 7.54
C PHE A 69 -4.38 -6.90 7.99
N LYS A 70 -4.20 -5.59 8.04
CA LYS A 70 -5.31 -4.65 8.13
C LYS A 70 -5.22 -3.68 6.98
N PHE A 71 -6.37 -3.34 6.41
CA PHE A 71 -6.45 -2.47 5.26
C PHE A 71 -6.93 -1.09 5.69
N ALA A 72 -6.30 -0.05 5.15
CA ALA A 72 -6.69 1.32 5.46
C ALA A 72 -6.59 2.22 4.25
N ILE A 73 -7.55 3.14 4.10
CA ILE A 73 -7.45 4.22 3.12
C ILE A 73 -6.62 5.33 3.77
N VAL A 74 -5.53 5.72 3.10
CA VAL A 74 -4.61 6.73 3.60
C VAL A 74 -4.69 7.98 2.74
N MET A 75 -4.92 9.12 3.39
CA MET A 75 -4.96 10.43 2.76
C MET A 75 -4.31 11.47 3.68
N MET A 76 -3.37 12.27 3.17
CA MET A 76 -2.73 13.36 3.91
C MET A 76 -2.15 12.94 5.28
N GLY A 77 -1.59 11.72 5.38
CA GLY A 77 -1.00 11.17 6.61
C GLY A 77 -2.01 10.67 7.65
N ARG A 78 -3.31 10.78 7.38
CA ARG A 78 -4.38 10.14 8.16
C ARG A 78 -4.75 8.82 7.50
N HIS A 79 -5.12 7.83 8.29
CA HIS A 79 -5.58 6.53 7.81
C HIS A 79 -6.93 6.20 8.43
N GLN A 80 -7.79 5.56 7.64
CA GLN A 80 -9.08 5.03 8.08
C GLN A 80 -9.09 3.54 7.76
N TYR A 81 -9.22 2.70 8.80
CA TYR A 81 -9.29 1.27 8.59
C TYR A 81 -10.63 0.88 7.94
N ILE A 82 -10.54 -0.03 6.98
CA ILE A 82 -11.68 -0.53 6.23
C ILE A 82 -12.26 -1.75 6.96
N ASN A 83 -13.58 -1.89 6.97
CA ASN A 83 -14.22 -3.14 7.41
C ASN A 83 -14.24 -4.14 6.25
N GLU A 84 -13.38 -5.15 6.30
CA GLU A 84 -13.15 -6.11 5.21
C GLU A 84 -14.40 -6.89 4.78
N ASP A 85 -15.35 -7.09 5.70
CA ASP A 85 -16.57 -7.89 5.46
C ASP A 85 -17.73 -7.08 4.89
N GLU A 86 -17.77 -5.77 5.14
CA GLU A 86 -18.89 -4.89 4.80
C GLU A 86 -18.54 -3.84 3.75
N TYR A 87 -17.25 -3.57 3.53
CA TYR A 87 -16.83 -2.51 2.63
C TYR A 87 -17.05 -2.87 1.17
N GLU A 88 -17.76 -1.99 0.48
CA GLU A 88 -17.87 -1.94 -0.96
C GLU A 88 -17.01 -0.78 -1.45
N VAL A 89 -16.24 -1.03 -2.50
CA VAL A 89 -15.31 -0.04 -3.05
C VAL A 89 -16.09 1.13 -3.66
N ASP A 90 -15.87 2.33 -3.14
CA ASP A 90 -16.24 3.58 -3.81
C ASP A 90 -14.98 4.23 -4.41
N LEU A 91 -14.97 4.48 -5.72
CA LEU A 91 -13.84 5.12 -6.39
C LEU A 91 -13.59 6.53 -5.82
N LYS A 92 -14.63 7.21 -5.35
CA LYS A 92 -14.53 8.55 -4.74
C LYS A 92 -13.66 8.59 -3.49
N ASP A 93 -13.56 7.47 -2.75
CA ASP A 93 -12.69 7.38 -1.58
C ASP A 93 -11.20 7.42 -1.95
N PHE A 94 -10.89 7.11 -3.21
CA PHE A 94 -9.54 7.13 -3.78
C PHE A 94 -9.30 8.32 -4.73
N GLU A 95 -10.27 9.20 -4.91
CA GLU A 95 -10.10 10.45 -5.65
C GLU A 95 -9.50 11.56 -4.76
N PRO A 96 -8.64 12.42 -5.31
CA PRO A 96 -8.24 13.63 -4.62
C PRO A 96 -9.45 14.58 -4.47
N GLN A 97 -9.44 15.39 -3.41
CA GLN A 97 -10.54 16.30 -3.11
C GLN A 97 -10.86 17.20 -4.33
N PRO A 98 -12.15 17.38 -4.70
CA PRO A 98 -12.53 18.12 -5.90
C PRO A 98 -11.95 19.54 -5.91
N GLY A 99 -11.30 19.91 -7.02
CA GLY A 99 -10.68 21.23 -7.21
C GLY A 99 -9.21 21.32 -6.81
N ASN A 100 -8.61 20.23 -6.31
CA ASN A 100 -7.28 20.26 -5.69
C ASN A 100 -6.34 19.17 -6.25
N MET A 101 -6.06 19.26 -7.55
CA MET A 101 -5.14 18.33 -8.28
C MET A 101 -3.69 18.34 -7.76
N SER A 102 -3.30 19.32 -6.95
CA SER A 102 -1.98 19.40 -6.33
C SER A 102 -1.86 18.58 -5.04
N HIS A 103 -2.97 18.07 -4.50
CA HIS A 103 -2.94 17.27 -3.28
C HIS A 103 -2.55 15.82 -3.58
N PRO A 104 -1.77 15.16 -2.69
CA PRO A 104 -1.46 13.75 -2.81
C PRO A 104 -2.74 12.92 -2.92
N ARG A 105 -2.81 12.04 -3.94
CA ARG A 105 -3.92 11.11 -4.10
C ARG A 105 -3.98 10.16 -2.89
N PRO A 106 -5.18 9.77 -2.45
CA PRO A 106 -5.33 8.70 -1.47
C PRO A 106 -4.73 7.39 -1.99
N TRP A 107 -4.32 6.53 -1.06
CA TRP A 107 -3.72 5.23 -1.38
C TRP A 107 -4.19 4.16 -0.39
N LEU A 108 -4.13 2.89 -0.81
CA LEU A 108 -4.49 1.75 0.03
C LEU A 108 -3.27 1.28 0.83
N GLY A 109 -3.39 1.35 2.15
CA GLY A 109 -2.37 0.90 3.08
C GLY A 109 -2.58 -0.53 3.54
N LEU A 110 -1.51 -1.32 3.51
CA LEU A 110 -1.43 -2.67 4.06
C LEU A 110 -0.66 -2.62 5.39
N ASP A 111 -1.37 -2.64 6.52
CA ASP A 111 -0.77 -2.63 7.85
C ASP A 111 -0.41 -4.06 8.28
N HIS A 112 0.88 -4.37 8.29
CA HIS A 112 1.38 -5.65 8.78
C HIS A 112 2.84 -5.54 9.24
N PHE A 113 3.34 -6.61 9.87
CA PHE A 113 4.76 -6.67 10.24
C PHE A 113 5.64 -6.90 9.01
N ASN A 114 6.72 -6.13 8.90
CA ASN A 114 7.76 -6.40 7.92
C ASN A 114 8.48 -7.71 8.25
N LYS A 115 8.26 -8.73 7.43
CA LYS A 115 8.93 -10.04 7.51
C LYS A 115 10.14 -10.16 6.60
N ALA A 116 10.43 -9.14 5.78
CA ALA A 116 11.70 -9.11 5.06
C ALA A 116 12.80 -9.23 6.12
N PRO A 117 13.78 -10.14 5.94
CA PRO A 117 14.89 -10.21 6.86
C PRO A 117 15.46 -8.81 6.94
N LYS A 118 15.40 -8.20 8.12
CA LYS A 118 16.07 -6.91 8.37
C LYS A 118 17.49 -7.14 7.87
N ARG A 119 17.85 -6.52 6.74
CA ARG A 119 19.25 -6.48 6.32
C ARG A 119 19.97 -6.01 7.56
N SER A 120 20.79 -6.87 8.16
CA SER A 120 21.51 -6.52 9.36
C SER A 120 22.17 -5.19 9.05
N HIS A 121 21.77 -4.15 9.76
CA HIS A 121 22.47 -2.88 9.67
C HIS A 121 23.89 -3.28 10.04
N TYR A 122 24.82 -3.20 9.09
CA TYR A 122 26.23 -3.31 9.43
C TYR A 122 26.46 -2.14 10.37
N THR A 123 26.42 -2.40 11.68
CA THR A 123 26.87 -1.51 12.73
C THR A 123 28.38 -1.43 12.56
N TYR A 124 28.81 -0.66 11.57
CA TYR A 124 30.21 -0.34 11.39
C TYR A 124 30.57 0.65 12.50
N LEU A 125 31.07 0.09 13.61
CA LEU A 125 31.95 0.78 14.56
C LEU A 125 31.32 1.94 15.36
N GLU A 126 30.33 1.67 16.21
CA GLU A 126 30.30 2.36 17.51
C GLU A 126 31.41 1.78 18.40
N LYS A 127 32.66 2.13 18.13
CA LYS A 127 33.74 2.00 19.11
C LYS A 127 34.14 3.40 19.55
N ALA A 128 33.96 3.67 20.84
CA ALA A 128 34.38 4.91 21.48
C ALA A 128 35.85 5.22 21.12
N ILE A 129 36.10 6.44 20.63
CA ILE A 129 37.46 6.96 20.46
C ILE A 129 37.98 7.29 21.87
N LYS A 130 38.93 6.50 22.37
CA LYS A 130 39.67 6.82 23.61
C LYS A 130 40.93 7.59 23.23
N ILE A 131 41.00 8.86 23.60
CA ILE A 131 42.22 9.67 23.52
C ILE A 131 43.06 9.39 24.77
N HIS A 132 44.31 8.98 24.62
CA HIS A 132 45.28 8.88 25.72
C HIS A 132 46.24 10.07 25.61
N ASN A 133 46.52 10.71 26.76
CA ASN A 133 47.50 11.80 26.90
C ASN A 133 48.94 11.26 26.87
#